data_AF-A0A3B9IX40-F1
#
_entry.id   AF-A0A3B9IX40-F1
#
_cell.length_a   1.000
_cell.length_b   1.000
_cell.length_c   1.000
_cell.angle_alpha   90.00
_cell.angle_beta   90.00
_cell.angle_gamma   90.00
#
_symmetry.space_group_name_H-M   'P 1'
#
loop_
_entity.id
_entity.type
_entity.pdbx_description
1 polymer ?
#
loop_
_entity_poly.entity_id
_entity_poly.type
_entity_poly.pdbx_seq_one_letter_code
_entity_poly.pdbx_strand_id
1 'polypeptide(L)'
;MGKNDINYVWTDKKRTIFGLPWSFTRYYLTETKFITKTGFFNISEDEMDLYKITDKKILRPFGQRIFGCGSIIIYSKDTDNPTKEIRCIKDVRAVSNLIDEYMNKMRDKYSIRGRDLMGIYSDSEQNEDTDL
;
A
#
# COMPACT_ATOMS: atom_id res chain seq x y z
N MET A 1 8.46 -3.21 -26.44
CA MET A 1 8.11 -3.58 -25.06
C MET A 1 6.96 -2.68 -24.63
N GLY A 2 5.75 -3.23 -24.50
CA GLY A 2 4.54 -2.46 -24.24
C GLY A 2 4.66 -1.66 -22.93
N LYS A 3 4.28 -0.38 -22.98
CA LYS A 3 3.93 0.34 -21.76
C LYS A 3 2.72 -0.38 -21.20
N ASN A 4 2.91 -1.22 -20.19
CA ASN A 4 1.79 -1.60 -19.35
C ASN A 4 1.24 -0.28 -18.81
N ASP A 5 0.02 0.09 -19.19
CA ASP A 5 -0.69 1.23 -18.64
C ASP A 5 -1.00 0.90 -17.18
N ILE A 6 0.03 1.02 -16.34
CA ILE A 6 -0.09 0.92 -14.90
C ILE A 6 -0.98 2.10 -14.51
N ASN A 7 -2.22 1.82 -14.17
CA ASN A 7 -3.17 2.85 -13.79
C ASN A 7 -2.77 3.38 -12.41
N TYR A 8 -2.06 4.51 -12.42
CA TYR A 8 -1.63 5.19 -11.22
C TYR A 8 -2.80 6.02 -10.68
N VAL A 9 -3.30 5.61 -9.53
CA VAL A 9 -4.33 6.34 -8.78
C VAL A 9 -3.77 7.66 -8.27
N TRP A 10 -2.53 7.61 -7.76
CA TRP A 10 -1.88 8.79 -7.19
C TRP A 10 -0.38 8.71 -7.39
N THR A 11 0.22 9.87 -7.67
CA THR A 11 1.67 10.01 -7.81
C THR A 11 2.14 11.25 -7.07
N ASP A 12 3.24 11.12 -6.33
CA ASP A 12 3.86 12.27 -5.67
C ASP A 12 5.38 12.12 -5.59
N LYS A 13 6.06 13.25 -5.38
CA LYS A 13 7.50 13.33 -5.25
C LYS A 13 7.84 13.83 -3.86
N LYS A 14 8.79 13.17 -3.20
CA LYS A 14 9.30 13.63 -1.91
C LYS A 14 9.94 15.01 -2.06
N ARG A 15 9.50 15.98 -1.24
CA ARG A 15 10.06 17.34 -1.18
C ARG A 15 10.78 17.51 0.15
N THR A 16 12.08 17.77 0.12
CA THR A 16 12.93 17.77 1.32
C THR A 16 13.27 19.20 1.69
N ILE A 17 12.32 19.91 2.32
CA ILE A 17 12.45 21.29 2.84
C ILE A 17 12.75 22.35 1.73
N PHE A 18 12.18 23.55 1.84
CA PHE A 18 12.24 24.60 0.80
C PHE A 18 11.59 24.29 -0.57
N GLY A 19 10.73 23.28 -0.67
CA GLY A 19 10.00 22.99 -1.92
C GLY A 19 10.84 22.36 -3.04
N LEU A 20 12.13 22.13 -2.80
CA LEU A 20 13.05 21.49 -3.72
C LEU A 20 12.98 19.95 -3.61
N PRO A 21 12.78 19.22 -4.72
CA PRO A 21 12.80 17.77 -4.75
C PRO A 21 14.23 17.25 -4.83
N TRP A 22 15.06 17.52 -3.81
CA TRP A 22 16.44 17.01 -3.79
C TRP A 22 16.50 15.50 -3.54
N SER A 23 15.43 14.94 -3.00
CA SER A 23 15.23 13.50 -2.92
C SER A 23 14.63 13.00 -4.23
N PHE A 24 15.37 12.18 -4.96
CA PHE A 24 14.91 11.41 -6.11
C PHE A 24 14.02 10.24 -5.70
N THR A 25 13.08 10.50 -4.79
CA THR A 25 12.09 9.54 -4.31
C THR A 25 10.74 9.90 -4.88
N ARG A 26 10.13 8.94 -5.56
CA ARG A 26 8.80 9.04 -6.14
C ARG A 26 7.92 7.94 -5.57
N TYR A 27 6.71 8.34 -5.21
CA TYR A 27 5.69 7.46 -4.68
C TYR A 27 4.60 7.31 -5.70
N TYR A 28 4.16 6.07 -5.91
CA TYR A 28 3.08 5.72 -6.81
C TYR A 28 2.13 4.81 -6.05
N LEU A 29 0.85 5.16 -6.06
CA LEU A 29 -0.22 4.30 -5.58
C LEU A 29 -0.98 3.79 -6.81
N THR A 30 -1.06 2.47 -6.93
CA THR A 30 -1.95 1.79 -7.89
C THR A 30 -3.14 1.21 -7.13
N GLU A 31 -4.08 0.60 -7.83
CA GLU A 31 -5.24 -0.02 -7.17
C GLU A 31 -4.87 -1.19 -6.25
N THR A 32 -3.73 -1.83 -6.51
CA THR A 32 -3.33 -3.08 -5.85
C THR A 32 -2.02 -2.97 -5.10
N LYS A 33 -1.15 -2.04 -5.48
CA LYS A 33 0.22 -1.92 -4.98
C LYS A 33 0.59 -0.48 -4.65
N PHE A 34 1.52 -0.34 -3.72
CA PHE A 34 2.21 0.89 -3.43
C PHE A 34 3.68 0.76 -3.85
N ILE A 35 4.09 1.57 -4.82
CA ILE A 35 5.42 1.53 -5.43
C ILE A 35 6.21 2.74 -4.95
N THR A 36 7.42 2.50 -4.47
CA THR A 36 8.37 3.54 -4.09
C THR A 36 9.61 3.39 -4.93
N LYS A 37 9.90 4.43 -5.70
CA LYS A 37 11.08 4.51 -6.53
C LYS A 37 12.06 5.50 -5.94
N THR A 38 13.24 5.05 -5.55
CA THR A 38 14.28 5.90 -4.95
C THR A 38 15.59 5.70 -5.70
N GLY A 39 16.23 6.79 -6.15
CA GLY A 39 17.55 6.65 -6.76
C GLY A 39 18.09 7.89 -7.46
N PHE A 40 19.40 8.11 -7.34
CA PHE A 40 20.12 9.15 -8.10
C PHE A 40 21.06 8.53 -9.15
N PHE A 41 21.98 7.67 -8.71
CA PHE A 41 22.84 6.86 -9.61
C PHE A 41 22.37 5.40 -9.73
N ASN A 42 21.93 4.81 -8.61
CA ASN A 42 21.29 3.51 -8.57
C ASN A 42 19.79 3.69 -8.33
N ILE A 43 18.96 3.02 -9.12
CA ILE A 43 17.50 3.12 -9.06
C ILE A 43 16.98 1.87 -8.35
N SER A 44 16.46 2.05 -7.14
CA SER A 44 15.75 1.01 -6.40
C SER A 44 14.25 1.23 -6.53
N GLU A 45 13.54 0.19 -6.91
CA GLU A 45 12.09 0.16 -7.02
C GLU A 45 11.56 -0.89 -6.05
N ASP A 46 10.78 -0.43 -5.08
CA ASP A 46 10.22 -1.27 -4.03
C ASP A 46 8.70 -1.25 -4.14
N GLU A 47 8.11 -2.41 -4.44
CA GLU A 47 6.69 -2.63 -4.58
C GLU A 47 6.13 -3.31 -3.33
N MET A 48 5.04 -2.77 -2.79
CA MET A 48 4.35 -3.37 -1.65
C MET A 48 2.88 -3.56 -1.97
N ASP A 49 2.38 -4.78 -1.86
CA ASP A 49 0.97 -5.06 -2.12
C ASP A 49 0.07 -4.49 -1.02
N LEU A 50 -1.02 -3.82 -1.40
CA LEU A 50 -1.93 -3.18 -0.45
C LEU A 50 -2.66 -4.17 0.45
N TYR A 51 -2.91 -5.40 -0.02
CA TYR A 51 -3.57 -6.43 0.78
C TYR A 51 -2.68 -6.97 1.92
N LYS A 52 -1.35 -6.84 1.80
CA LYS A 52 -0.39 -7.25 2.83
C LYS A 52 -0.22 -6.20 3.94
N ILE A 53 -0.78 -5.00 3.73
CA ILE A 53 -0.70 -3.92 4.71
C ILE A 53 -1.62 -4.24 5.89
N THR A 54 -1.01 -4.34 7.06
CA THR A 54 -1.71 -4.61 8.31
C THR A 54 -2.18 -3.30 8.93
N ASP A 55 -1.26 -2.35 9.07
CA ASP A 55 -1.48 -1.10 9.78
C ASP A 55 -0.69 0.04 9.13
N LYS A 56 -1.06 1.28 9.44
CA LYS A 56 -0.32 2.48 9.04
C LYS A 56 -0.37 3.54 10.13
N LYS A 57 0.68 4.34 10.19
CA LYS A 57 0.85 5.41 11.16
C LYS A 57 1.23 6.70 10.48
N ILE A 58 0.51 7.77 10.80
CA ILE A 58 0.81 9.12 10.32
C ILE A 58 1.78 9.80 11.30
N LEU A 59 2.89 10.30 10.78
CA LEU A 59 3.83 11.15 11.51
C LEU A 59 3.79 12.58 10.97
N ARG A 60 3.66 13.55 11.88
CA ARG A 60 3.68 14.99 11.57
C ARG A 60 4.56 15.73 12.56
N PRO A 61 5.89 15.72 12.38
CA PRO A 61 6.81 16.54 13.17
C PRO A 61 6.52 18.04 12.96
N PHE A 62 6.89 18.86 13.94
CA PHE A 62 6.52 20.28 14.00
C PHE A 62 6.85 21.07 12.72
N GLY A 63 8.05 20.88 12.16
CA GLY A 63 8.44 21.53 10.90
C GLY A 63 7.55 21.14 9.72
N GLN A 64 7.18 19.86 9.59
CA GLN A 64 6.31 19.42 8.49
C GLN A 64 4.88 19.96 8.62
N ARG A 65 4.37 20.19 9.84
CA ARG A 65 3.05 20.82 10.06
C ARG A 65 2.98 22.23 9.48
N ILE A 66 4.05 23.01 9.64
CA ILE A 66 4.13 24.38 9.12
C ILE A 66 4.15 24.36 7.58
N PHE A 67 4.78 23.38 6.96
CA PHE A 67 4.84 23.22 5.50
C PHE A 67 3.67 22.45 4.88
N GLY A 68 2.67 22.02 5.67
CA GLY A 68 1.54 21.22 5.18
C GLY A 68 1.93 19.82 4.67
N CYS A 69 3.10 19.33 5.10
CA CYS A 69 3.62 18.01 4.75
C CYS A 69 3.45 17.03 5.93
N GLY A 70 3.62 15.74 5.65
CA GLY A 70 3.73 14.71 6.69
C GLY A 70 4.50 13.50 6.19
N SER A 71 4.68 12.52 7.07
CA SER A 71 5.17 11.19 6.73
C SER A 71 4.12 10.13 7.09
N ILE A 72 4.11 9.01 6.38
CA ILE A 72 3.26 7.84 6.64
C ILE A 72 4.19 6.64 6.79
N ILE A 73 4.12 5.94 7.93
CA ILE A 73 4.75 4.65 8.13
C ILE A 73 3.71 3.59 7.83
N ILE A 74 4.04 2.65 6.97
CA ILE A 74 3.19 1.50 6.66
C ILE A 74 3.83 0.25 7.25
N TYR A 75 3.01 -0.58 7.88
CA TYR A 75 3.39 -1.87 8.44
C TYR A 75 2.81 -2.99 7.58
N SER A 76 3.70 -3.82 7.05
CA SER A 76 3.36 -4.99 6.24
C SER A 76 3.59 -6.26 7.05
N LYS A 77 2.81 -7.29 6.77
CA LYS A 77 3.07 -8.65 7.30
C LYS A 77 4.17 -9.39 6.53
N ASP A 78 4.72 -8.78 5.48
CA ASP A 78 5.74 -9.40 4.64
C ASP A 78 7.08 -9.57 5.38
N THR A 79 7.77 -10.69 5.12
CA THR A 79 9.04 -11.03 5.78
C THR A 79 10.18 -10.16 5.26
N ASP A 80 10.12 -9.80 3.97
CA ASP A 80 11.22 -9.11 3.29
C ASP A 80 11.29 -7.61 3.61
N ASN A 81 10.12 -6.95 3.70
CA ASN A 81 10.00 -5.51 3.96
C ASN A 81 8.84 -5.23 4.96
N PRO A 82 9.06 -5.42 6.27
CA PRO A 82 7.99 -5.32 7.28
C PRO A 82 7.53 -3.88 7.55
N THR A 83 8.38 -2.89 7.27
CA THR A 83 8.08 -1.47 7.55
C THR A 83 8.54 -0.58 6.42
N LYS A 84 7.66 0.30 5.94
CA LYS A 84 7.95 1.25 4.87
C LYS A 84 7.62 2.67 5.28
N GLU A 85 8.61 3.56 5.28
CA GLU A 85 8.42 4.98 5.61
C GLU A 85 8.29 5.82 4.33
N ILE A 86 7.12 6.41 4.15
CA ILE A 86 6.84 7.39 3.10
C ILE A 86 7.02 8.77 3.72
N ARG A 87 7.97 9.56 3.22
CA ARG A 87 8.39 10.82 3.86
C ARG A 87 7.96 12.02 3.03
N CYS A 88 7.60 13.10 3.71
CA CYS A 88 7.33 14.41 3.13
C CYS A 88 6.30 14.38 1.98
N ILE A 89 5.16 13.76 2.22
CA ILE A 89 4.00 13.79 1.33
C ILE A 89 3.22 15.08 1.58
N LYS A 90 2.75 15.73 0.50
CA LYS A 90 1.85 16.89 0.61
C LYS A 90 0.45 16.40 0.97
N ASP A 91 -0.19 17.07 1.93
CA ASP A 91 -1.51 16.68 2.43
C ASP A 91 -1.59 15.18 2.79
N VAL A 92 -0.77 14.80 3.76
CA VAL A 92 -0.75 13.43 4.30
C VAL A 92 -2.12 12.93 4.76
N ARG A 93 -3.08 13.82 5.08
CA ARG A 93 -4.42 13.38 5.50
C ARG A 93 -5.16 12.80 4.30
N ALA A 94 -5.21 13.54 3.20
CA ALA A 94 -5.86 13.09 1.97
C ALA A 94 -5.23 11.79 1.46
N VAL A 95 -3.90 11.71 1.44
CA VAL A 95 -3.18 10.51 0.97
C VAL A 95 -3.39 9.33 1.91
N SER A 96 -3.44 9.55 3.22
CA SER A 96 -3.81 8.50 4.16
C SER A 96 -5.21 7.96 3.87
N ASN A 97 -6.20 8.83 3.74
CA ASN A 97 -7.58 8.42 3.48
C ASN A 97 -7.68 7.63 2.16
N LEU A 98 -6.94 8.07 1.12
CA LEU A 98 -6.86 7.36 -0.15
C LEU A 98 -6.28 5.95 0.04
N ILE A 99 -5.20 5.80 0.80
CA ILE A 99 -4.63 4.49 1.11
C ILE A 99 -5.64 3.62 1.88
N ASP A 100 -6.43 4.17 2.82
CA ASP A 100 -7.49 3.40 3.51
C ASP A 100 -8.54 2.87 2.54
N GLU A 101 -9.01 3.71 1.62
CA GLU A 101 -10.02 3.35 0.63
C GLU A 101 -9.56 2.17 -0.22
N TYR A 102 -8.34 2.24 -0.77
CA TYR A 102 -7.79 1.16 -1.60
C TYR A 102 -7.45 -0.09 -0.79
N MET A 103 -6.98 0.05 0.46
CA MET A 103 -6.79 -1.09 1.35
C MET A 103 -8.11 -1.81 1.63
N ASN A 104 -9.19 -1.09 1.92
CA ASN A 104 -10.52 -1.67 2.14
C ASN A 104 -11.06 -2.34 0.88
N LYS A 105 -10.95 -1.68 -0.29
CA LYS A 105 -11.34 -2.26 -1.59
C LYS A 105 -10.61 -3.57 -1.87
N MET A 106 -9.33 -3.64 -1.54
CA MET A 106 -8.53 -4.88 -1.65
C MET A 106 -8.97 -5.91 -0.62
N ARG A 107 -9.13 -5.54 0.65
CA ARG A 107 -9.61 -6.45 1.69
C ARG A 107 -10.97 -7.05 1.34
N ASP A 108 -11.91 -6.27 0.83
CA ASP A 108 -13.22 -6.77 0.39
C ASP A 108 -13.06 -7.75 -0.77
N LYS A 109 -12.29 -7.39 -1.79
CA LYS A 109 -12.05 -8.23 -2.98
C LYS A 109 -11.40 -9.58 -2.65
N TYR A 110 -10.48 -9.62 -1.67
CA TYR A 110 -9.82 -10.85 -1.24
C TYR A 110 -10.58 -11.59 -0.13
N SER A 111 -11.31 -10.88 0.74
CA SER A 111 -12.13 -11.48 1.80
C SER A 111 -13.35 -12.20 1.24
N ILE A 112 -13.99 -11.66 0.18
CA ILE A 112 -15.06 -12.35 -0.55
C ILE A 112 -14.53 -13.69 -1.11
N ARG A 113 -13.34 -13.68 -1.73
CA ARG A 113 -12.70 -14.90 -2.24
C ARG A 113 -12.41 -15.95 -1.16
N GLY A 114 -12.02 -15.53 0.05
CA GLY A 114 -11.74 -16.46 1.15
C GLY A 114 -13.01 -17.10 1.73
N ARG A 115 -14.11 -16.35 1.77
CA ARG A 115 -15.39 -16.84 2.28
C ARG A 115 -16.06 -17.84 1.34
N ASP A 116 -15.99 -17.58 0.04
CA ASP A 116 -16.56 -18.46 -0.98
C ASP A 116 -15.80 -19.79 -1.07
N LEU A 117 -14.50 -19.81 -0.76
CA LEU A 117 -13.71 -21.05 -0.73
C LEU A 117 -14.04 -21.92 0.49
N MET A 118 -14.18 -21.32 1.68
CA MET A 118 -14.43 -22.08 2.91
C MET A 118 -15.81 -22.75 2.96
N GLY A 119 -16.83 -22.16 2.32
CA GLY A 119 -18.16 -22.77 2.24
C GLY A 119 -18.24 -24.00 1.33
N ILE A 120 -17.38 -24.08 0.32
CA ILE A 120 -17.38 -25.20 -0.65
C ILE A 120 -16.72 -26.46 -0.07
N TYR A 121 -15.71 -26.33 0.80
CA TYR A 121 -15.06 -27.48 1.44
C TYR A 121 -15.89 -28.12 2.56
N SER A 122 -16.80 -27.36 3.19
CA SER A 122 -17.67 -27.87 4.26
C SER A 122 -18.88 -28.68 3.77
N ASP A 123 -19.27 -28.55 2.51
CA ASP A 123 -20.40 -29.31 1.93
C ASP A 123 -19.99 -30.65 1.28
N SER A 124 -18.67 -30.89 1.10
CA SER A 124 -18.17 -32.11 0.46
C SER A 124 -17.87 -33.28 1.41
N GLU A 125 -17.96 -33.12 2.73
CA GLU A 125 -17.60 -34.17 3.72
C GLU A 125 -18.81 -34.81 4.45
N GLN A 126 -20.05 -34.52 4.07
CA GLN A 126 -21.24 -35.14 4.68
C GLN A 126 -22.04 -36.00 3.70
N ASN A 127 -21.41 -36.92 2.98
CA ASN A 127 -22.11 -38.04 2.32
C ASN A 127 -21.14 -39.22 2.07
N GLU A 128 -20.59 -39.81 3.13
CA GLU A 128 -20.13 -41.21 3.09
C GLU A 128 -20.84 -41.98 4.21
N ASP A 129 -22.03 -42.46 3.84
CA ASP A 129 -22.63 -43.73 4.20
C ASP A 129 -22.56 -44.18 5.66
N THR A 130 -23.66 -43.87 6.36
CA THR A 130 -24.22 -44.76 7.38
C THR A 130 -24.74 -45.99 6.65
N ASP A 131 -24.08 -47.14 6.78
CA ASP A 131 -24.67 -48.48 6.76
C ASP A 131 -23.57 -49.54 6.85
N LEU A 132 -23.41 -50.16 8.03
CA LEU A 132 -23.09 -51.58 8.28
C LEU A 132 -23.12 -51.91 9.77
#